data_AF-A0AAC8YWQ7-F1
#
_entry.id   AF-A0AAC8YWQ7-F1
#
_cell.length_a   1.000
_cell.length_b   1.000
_cell.length_c   1.000
_cell.angle_alpha   90.00
_cell.angle_beta   90.00
_cell.angle_gamma   90.00
#
_symmetry.space_group_name_H-M   'P 1'
#
loop_
_entity.id
_entity.type
_entity.pdbx_description
1 polymer ?
#
loop_
_entity_poly.entity_id
_entity_poly.type
_entity_poly.pdbx_seq_one_letter_code
_entity_poly.pdbx_strand_id
1 'polypeptide(L)' 'MTTTGTAAARALHRDDIAIWPDGTWAYLGDVWNGGYSFMSDDYEIVHLEDAVRLKEHGIDIDA' A
#
# COMPACT_ATOMS: atom_id res chain seq x y z
N MET A 1 11.43 -5.90 -18.03
CA MET A 1 12.59 -5.07 -17.61
C MET A 1 11.99 -3.68 -17.40
N THR A 2 11.65 -3.21 -16.21
CA THR A 2 12.39 -3.08 -14.92
C THR A 2 11.39 -3.02 -13.75
N THR A 3 11.44 -3.96 -12.78
CA THR A 3 11.77 -3.76 -11.34
C THR A 3 10.82 -2.79 -10.59
N THR A 4 9.89 -3.25 -9.75
CA THR A 4 9.96 -3.35 -8.26
C THR A 4 8.48 -3.38 -7.78
N GLY A 5 8.00 -4.08 -6.75
CA GLY A 5 8.67 -4.96 -5.81
C GLY A 5 7.77 -6.13 -5.44
N THR A 6 8.35 -7.32 -5.50
CA THR A 6 7.98 -8.39 -4.59
C THR A 6 8.20 -7.83 -3.18
N ALA A 7 7.16 -7.32 -2.52
CA ALA A 7 7.15 -7.30 -1.08
C ALA A 7 7.32 -8.77 -0.68
N ALA A 8 8.56 -9.11 -0.37
CA ALA A 8 8.95 -10.40 0.18
C ALA A 8 7.93 -10.78 1.25
N ALA A 9 7.68 -12.08 1.42
CA ALA A 9 6.79 -12.68 2.41
C ALA A 9 7.17 -12.35 3.88
N ARG A 10 7.28 -11.07 4.21
CA ARG A 10 7.21 -10.48 5.53
C ARG A 10 5.72 -10.40 5.84
N ALA A 11 5.34 -10.79 7.05
CA ALA A 11 3.94 -10.81 7.44
C ALA A 11 3.33 -9.42 7.19
N LEU A 12 2.34 -9.37 6.32
CA LEU A 12 1.56 -8.16 6.04
C LEU A 12 0.98 -7.65 7.36
N HIS A 13 1.20 -6.37 7.65
CA HIS A 13 0.69 -5.69 8.83
C HIS A 13 -0.52 -4.86 8.47
N ARG A 14 -1.49 -4.76 9.38
CA ARG A 14 -2.69 -3.93 9.20
C ARG A 14 -2.40 -2.44 9.00
N ASP A 15 -1.20 -2.00 9.39
CA ASP A 15 -0.74 -0.61 9.28
C ASP A 15 0.01 -0.35 7.95
N ASP A 16 0.20 -1.39 7.13
CA ASP A 16 0.72 -1.23 5.77
C ASP A 16 -0.30 -0.50 4.89
N ILE A 17 0.18 0.07 3.78
CA ILE A 17 -0.61 0.89 2.87
C ILE A 17 -0.80 0.11 1.57
N ALA A 18 -2.05 -0.09 1.15
CA ALA A 18 -2.39 -0.53 -0.20
C ALA A 18 -2.53 0.69 -1.10
N ILE A 19 -1.81 0.73 -2.22
CA ILE A 19 -1.83 1.81 -3.21
C ILE A 19 -2.33 1.26 -4.54
N TRP A 20 -3.38 1.87 -5.08
CA TRP A 20 -3.94 1.56 -6.39
C TRP A 20 -3.26 2.37 -7.49
N PRO A 21 -3.30 1.88 -8.75
CA PRO A 21 -2.72 2.58 -9.91
C PRO A 21 -3.33 3.97 -10.15
N ASP A 22 -4.57 4.21 -9.69
CA ASP A 22 -5.22 5.52 -9.73
C ASP A 22 -4.61 6.53 -8.72
N GLY A 23 -3.60 6.13 -7.94
CA GLY A 23 -3.00 6.93 -6.87
C GLY A 23 -3.84 6.99 -5.60
N THR A 24 -4.94 6.24 -5.55
CA THR A 24 -5.71 6.05 -4.31
C THR A 24 -4.91 5.15 -3.37
N TRP A 25 -4.95 5.42 -2.08
CA TRP A 25 -4.30 4.59 -1.07
C TRP A 25 -5.23 4.35 0.12
N ALA A 26 -5.06 3.22 0.78
CA ALA A 26 -5.80 2.84 1.98
C ALA A 26 -4.94 2.01 2.92
N TYR A 27 -5.29 1.98 4.20
CA TYR A 27 -4.66 1.05 5.14
C TYR A 27 -5.07 -0.39 4.82
N LEU A 28 -4.11 -1.30 4.86
CA LEU A 28 -4.33 -2.71 4.58
C LEU A 28 -5.33 -3.33 5.58
N GLY A 29 -5.36 -2.85 6.83
CA GLY A 29 -6.36 -3.23 7.81
C GLY A 29 -7.80 -2.91 7.37
N ASP A 30 -8.01 -1.80 6.68
CA ASP A 30 -9.31 -1.39 6.13
C ASP A 30 -9.70 -2.24 4.91
N VAL A 31 -8.73 -2.57 4.07
CA VAL A 31 -8.89 -3.50 2.93
C VAL A 31 -9.30 -4.88 3.44
N TRP A 32 -8.61 -5.40 4.46
CA TRP A 32 -8.91 -6.69 5.08
C TRP A 32 -10.22 -6.71 5.84
N ASN A 33 -10.64 -5.58 6.41
CA ASN A 33 -11.97 -5.42 6.99
C ASN A 33 -13.09 -5.47 5.92
N GLY A 34 -12.73 -5.52 4.64
CA GLY A 34 -13.67 -5.58 3.51
C GLY A 34 -14.18 -4.20 3.09
N GLY A 35 -13.63 -3.12 3.64
CA GLY A 35 -13.99 -1.74 3.29
C GLY A 35 -13.71 -1.40 1.83
N TYR A 36 -12.78 -2.12 1.19
CA TYR A 36 -12.36 -1.92 -0.19
C TYR A 36 -12.60 -3.16 -1.08
N SER A 37 -13.53 -4.04 -0.68
CA SER A 37 -13.90 -5.25 -1.44
C SER A 37 -14.52 -4.98 -2.82
N PHE A 38 -14.90 -3.72 -3.09
CA PHE A 38 -15.40 -3.26 -4.40
C PHE A 38 -14.29 -2.73 -5.32
N MET A 39 -13.06 -2.61 -4.82
CA MET A 39 -11.90 -2.11 -5.56
C MET A 39 -11.11 -3.27 -6.18
N SER A 40 -10.27 -2.99 -7.18
CA SER A 40 -9.47 -4.04 -7.84
C SER A 40 -8.45 -4.62 -6.86
N ASP A 41 -8.20 -5.93 -6.94
CA ASP A 41 -7.14 -6.61 -6.19
C ASP A 41 -5.72 -6.22 -6.65
N ASP A 42 -5.61 -5.47 -7.75
CA ASP A 42 -4.38 -4.92 -8.30
C ASP A 42 -3.95 -3.65 -7.53
N TYR A 43 -3.49 -3.84 -6.30
CA TYR A 43 -2.85 -2.80 -5.49
C TYR A 43 -1.41 -3.20 -5.10
N GLU A 44 -0.54 -2.21 -4.99
CA GLU A 44 0.78 -2.39 -4.40
C GLU A 44 0.69 -2.22 -2.88
N ILE A 45 1.30 -3.12 -2.12
CA ILE A 45 1.38 -2.98 -0.66
C ILE A 45 2.74 -2.37 -0.32
N VAL A 46 2.70 -1.20 0.29
CA VAL A 46 3.86 -0.46 0.78
C VAL A 46 3.87 -0.48 2.30
N HIS A 47 4.99 -0.87 2.89
CA HIS A 47 5.16 -0.83 4.34
C HIS A 47 5.18 0.61 4.84
N LEU A 48 4.52 0.89 5.97
CA LEU A 48 4.52 2.22 6.61
C LEU A 48 5.94 2.70 6.94
N GLU A 49 6.84 1.75 7.23
CA GLU A 49 8.27 2.01 7.50
C GLU A 49 9.02 2.51 6.26
N ASP A 50 8.48 2.28 5.06
CA ASP A 50 9.07 2.66 3.79
C ASP A 50 8.66 4.09 3.39
N ALA A 51 9.03 5.04 4.24
CA ALA A 51 8.75 6.46 4.04
C ALA A 51 9.27 7.02 2.71
N VAL A 52 10.28 6.37 2.11
CA VAL A 52 10.80 6.73 0.79
C VAL A 52 9.76 6.44 -0.31
N ARG A 53 9.20 5.22 -0.33
CA ARG A 53 8.13 4.86 -1.26
C ARG A 53 6.88 5.71 -1.05
N LEU A 54 6.46 5.96 0.19
CA LEU A 54 5.32 6.84 0.46
C LEU A 54 5.56 8.27 -0.09
N LYS A 55 6.76 8.83 0.10
CA LYS A 55 7.15 10.13 -0.46
C LYS A 55 7.09 10.14 -1.99
N GLU A 56 7.56 9.07 -2.64
CA GLU A 56 7.51 8.91 -4.10
C GLU A 56 6.08 8.88 -4.64
N HIS A 57 5.13 8.37 -3.84
CA HIS A 57 3.70 8.38 -4.16
C HIS A 57 2.97 9.67 -3.71
N GLY A 58 3.68 10.64 -3.13
CA GLY A 58 3.08 11.89 -2.63
C GLY A 58 2.24 11.71 -1.37
N ILE A 59 2.41 10.60 -0.66
CA ILE A 59 1.75 10.29 0.60
C ILE A 59 2.67 10.80 1.71
N ASP A 60 2.31 11.92 2.32
CA ASP A 60 3.03 12.47 3.45
C ASP A 60 2.23 12.15 4.73
N ILE A 61 2.76 11.24 5.54
CA ILE A 61 2.17 10.78 6.82
C ILE A 61 2.53 11.71 8.00
N ASP A 62 3.13 12.88 7.73
CA ASP A 62 3.43 13.93 8.71
C ASP A 62 2.37 15.04 8.61
N ALA A 63 1.19 14.81 9.22
CA ALA A 63 0.19 15.86 9.47
C ALA A 63 -0.52 15.64 10.80
#